data_AF-A0A3P6SU81-F1
#
_entry.id   AF-A0A3P6SU81-F1
#
_cell.length_a   1.000
_cell.length_b   1.000
_cell.length_c   1.000
_cell.angle_alpha   90.00
_cell.angle_beta   90.00
_cell.angle_gamma   90.00
#
_symmetry.space_group_name_H-M   'P 1'
#
loop_
_entity.id
_entity.type
_entity.pdbx_description
1 polymer ?
#
loop_
_entity_poly.entity_id
_entity_poly.type
_entity_poly.pdbx_seq_one_letter_code
_entity_poly.pdbx_strand_id
1 'polypeptide(L)'
;MARLVELERRVKAELEWKSFIVEESPSKFTEAQIRQKLKYCGDKCNEFEERLEQAKLDVIALKGKRWETSYTVKESLQYMLEFQELRARHTEEKGELISWADQLLLAHEWYEILVAGDEAQEIDRLMFLSDLEETVIQVPTRPTEPGYPQPKQVKRFYKKETIGPILHNIRLGYDVLLNEESEEVHDVKGELLRGTAKEAQLVKEMTEGIKLLRDELQRQRGDRQWSGHGASDWQMQEIRDSIAGLKDEMRRQRQDYEWRNSGQNEGSLNEIREMIAQLTQNIRGQHEETRNWIQTLYLEIQDRLTQNREMCLQAMKEETQAEHRDVHQKLGCLEQQILGLGAQMKEEAERMSRESARLLRQQRR
;
A
#
# COMPACT_ATOMS: atom_id res chain seq x y z
N MET A 1 -27.98 37.74 -0.02
CA MET A 1 -29.04 36.95 0.64
C MET A 1 -29.18 35.54 0.07
N ALA A 2 -29.39 35.33 -1.24
CA ALA A 2 -29.58 33.98 -1.80
C ALA A 2 -28.44 32.97 -1.52
N ARG A 3 -27.17 33.40 -1.51
CA ARG A 3 -26.02 32.54 -1.16
C ARG A 3 -25.99 32.10 0.31
N LEU A 4 -26.50 32.94 1.22
CA LEU A 4 -26.55 32.64 2.65
C LEU A 4 -27.63 31.59 2.94
N VAL A 5 -28.80 31.73 2.33
CA VAL A 5 -29.89 30.76 2.44
C VAL A 5 -29.49 29.38 1.90
N GLU A 6 -28.77 29.33 0.78
CA GLU A 6 -28.27 28.05 0.23
C GLU A 6 -27.18 27.42 1.11
N LEU A 7 -26.32 28.23 1.73
CA LEU A 7 -25.33 27.75 2.69
C LEU A 7 -26.00 27.18 3.94
N GLU A 8 -26.97 27.88 4.52
CA GLU A 8 -27.74 27.39 5.67
C GLU A 8 -28.46 26.08 5.36
N ARG A 9 -29.08 25.98 4.17
CA ARG A 9 -29.75 24.75 3.72
C ARG A 9 -28.77 23.57 3.63
N ARG A 10 -27.59 23.80 3.07
CA ARG A 10 -26.55 22.77 2.94
C ARG A 10 -26.00 22.33 4.29
N VAL A 11 -25.69 23.28 5.17
CA VAL A 11 -25.22 22.98 6.53
C VAL A 11 -26.26 22.18 7.29
N LYS A 12 -27.54 22.57 7.21
CA LYS A 12 -28.62 21.86 7.89
C LYS A 12 -28.78 20.42 7.37
N ALA A 13 -28.76 20.23 6.05
CA ALA A 13 -28.84 18.90 5.46
C ALA A 13 -27.64 18.02 5.85
N GLU A 14 -26.45 18.60 5.95
CA GLU A 14 -25.25 17.88 6.37
C GLU A 14 -25.30 17.49 7.86
N LEU A 15 -25.79 18.37 8.73
CA LEU A 15 -26.02 18.06 10.15
C LEU A 15 -27.08 16.97 10.33
N GLU A 16 -28.21 17.05 9.62
CA GLU A 16 -29.27 16.03 9.65
C GLU A 16 -28.74 14.66 9.20
N TRP A 17 -27.93 14.62 8.13
CA TRP A 17 -27.31 13.39 7.65
C TRP A 17 -26.28 12.81 8.63
N LYS A 18 -25.44 13.66 9.25
CA LYS A 18 -24.48 13.22 10.27
C LYS A 18 -25.19 12.68 11.52
N SER A 19 -26.27 13.33 11.98
CA SER A 19 -27.10 12.85 13.10
C SER A 19 -27.71 11.47 12.81
N PHE A 20 -28.25 11.29 11.60
CA PHE A 20 -28.80 10.01 11.15
C PHE A 20 -27.74 8.88 11.22
N ILE A 21 -26.50 9.14 10.80
CA ILE A 21 -25.42 8.14 10.89
C ILE A 21 -25.12 7.74 12.34
N VAL A 22 -25.14 8.68 13.27
CA VAL A 22 -24.94 8.40 14.71
C VAL A 22 -26.06 7.53 15.24
N GLU A 23 -27.31 7.82 14.88
CA GLU A 23 -28.49 7.09 15.38
C GLU A 23 -28.54 5.65 14.85
N GLU A 24 -28.32 5.46 13.56
CA GLU A 24 -28.51 4.17 12.87
C GLU A 24 -27.27 3.28 12.81
N SER A 25 -26.09 3.75 13.22
CA SER A 25 -24.88 2.93 13.17
C SER A 25 -24.91 1.81 14.23
N PRO A 26 -24.88 0.52 13.83
CA PRO A 26 -24.89 -0.62 14.76
C PRO A 26 -23.57 -0.77 15.55
N SER A 27 -22.58 0.08 15.28
CA SER A 27 -21.29 0.13 15.96
C SER A 27 -20.90 1.59 16.20
N LYS A 28 -21.66 2.29 17.06
CA LYS A 28 -21.36 3.68 17.41
C LYS A 28 -19.95 3.78 18.00
N PHE A 29 -19.06 4.50 17.32
CA PHE A 29 -17.76 4.83 17.88
C PHE A 29 -17.95 5.81 19.04
N THR A 30 -17.36 5.51 20.19
CA THR A 30 -17.35 6.47 21.30
C THR A 30 -16.31 7.54 21.05
N GLU A 31 -16.48 8.70 21.69
CA GLU A 31 -15.49 9.78 21.62
C GLU A 31 -14.08 9.27 22.01
N ALA A 32 -13.98 8.45 23.06
CA ALA A 32 -12.71 7.87 23.49
C ALA A 32 -12.05 6.99 22.41
N GLN A 33 -12.84 6.19 21.69
CA GLN A 33 -12.34 5.36 20.59
C GLN A 33 -11.84 6.20 19.42
N ILE A 34 -12.54 7.28 19.07
CA ILE A 34 -12.13 8.20 18.01
C ILE A 34 -10.88 8.97 18.40
N ARG A 35 -10.79 9.49 19.63
CA ARG A 35 -9.56 10.14 20.15
C ARG A 35 -8.37 9.19 20.08
N GLN A 36 -8.53 7.95 20.52
CA GLN A 36 -7.47 6.94 20.44
C GLN A 36 -7.05 6.67 18.99
N LYS A 37 -8.02 6.54 18.08
CA LYS A 37 -7.76 6.29 16.66
C LYS A 37 -7.08 7.48 15.98
N LEU A 38 -7.52 8.70 16.23
CA LEU A 38 -6.89 9.94 15.76
C LEU A 38 -5.42 10.02 16.17
N LYS A 39 -5.16 9.81 17.47
CA LYS A 39 -3.79 9.81 17.98
C LYS A 39 -2.96 8.72 17.32
N TYR A 40 -3.47 7.49 17.25
CA TYR A 40 -2.75 6.36 16.68
C TYR A 40 -2.44 6.52 15.18
N CYS A 41 -3.45 6.85 14.36
CA CYS A 41 -3.27 7.08 12.93
C CYS A 41 -2.40 8.31 12.67
N GLY A 42 -2.54 9.37 13.48
CA GLY A 42 -1.71 10.57 13.41
C GLY A 42 -0.26 10.26 13.76
N ASP A 43 0.00 9.50 14.82
CA ASP A 43 1.34 9.04 15.20
C ASP A 43 1.98 8.26 14.03
N LYS A 44 1.23 7.35 13.40
CA LYS A 44 1.71 6.61 12.22
C LYS A 44 1.99 7.49 11.02
N CYS A 45 1.13 8.47 10.74
CA CYS A 45 1.34 9.46 9.69
C CYS A 45 2.64 10.26 9.89
N ASN A 46 2.92 10.69 11.12
CA ASN A 46 4.12 11.47 11.44
C ASN A 46 5.41 10.63 11.34
N GLU A 47 5.36 9.29 11.42
CA GLU A 47 6.53 8.42 11.20
C GLU A 47 7.04 8.47 9.74
N PHE A 48 6.18 8.80 8.77
CA PHE A 48 6.53 8.71 7.35
C PHE A 48 7.49 9.80 6.87
N GLU A 49 7.60 10.93 7.56
CA GLU A 49 8.61 11.94 7.23
C GLU A 49 10.01 11.37 7.40
N GLU A 50 10.24 10.65 8.50
CA GLU A 50 11.52 10.01 8.78
C GLU A 50 11.81 8.84 7.83
N ARG A 51 10.78 8.02 7.52
CA ARG A 51 10.89 6.92 6.57
C ARG A 51 11.23 7.41 5.17
N LEU A 52 10.55 8.47 4.70
CA LEU A 52 10.83 9.06 3.39
C LEU A 52 12.26 9.60 3.33
N GLU A 53 12.74 10.23 4.41
CA GLU A 53 14.13 10.71 4.44
C GLU A 53 15.13 9.54 4.44
N GLN A 54 14.82 8.43 5.11
CA GLN A 54 15.65 7.22 5.04
C GLN A 54 15.63 6.61 3.62
N ALA A 55 14.46 6.53 2.98
CA ALA A 55 14.30 6.05 1.61
C ALA A 55 15.16 6.84 0.62
N LYS A 56 15.21 8.18 0.75
CA LYS A 56 16.11 9.03 -0.06
C LYS A 56 17.58 8.68 0.17
N LEU A 57 18.00 8.49 1.43
CA LEU A 57 19.37 8.14 1.75
C LEU A 57 19.75 6.76 1.19
N ASP A 58 18.83 5.80 1.22
CA ASP A 58 19.05 4.47 0.64
C ASP A 58 19.23 4.54 -0.88
N VAL A 59 18.42 5.34 -1.59
CA VAL A 59 18.59 5.59 -3.03
C VAL A 59 19.94 6.26 -3.31
N ILE A 60 20.32 7.29 -2.55
CA ILE A 60 21.60 7.98 -2.71
C ILE A 60 22.77 7.02 -2.48
N ALA A 61 22.70 6.21 -1.42
CA ALA A 61 23.73 5.23 -1.08
C ALA A 61 23.87 4.18 -2.19
N LEU A 62 22.75 3.70 -2.74
CA LEU A 62 22.76 2.73 -3.82
C LEU A 62 23.31 3.36 -5.12
N LYS A 63 22.87 4.57 -5.49
CA LYS A 63 23.43 5.33 -6.63
C LYS A 63 24.94 5.54 -6.49
N GLY A 64 25.44 5.75 -5.26
CA GLY A 64 26.87 5.86 -4.97
C GLY A 64 27.67 4.62 -5.39
N LYS A 65 27.08 3.42 -5.25
CA LYS A 65 27.70 2.14 -5.63
C LYS A 65 27.74 1.89 -7.14
N ARG A 66 26.99 2.66 -7.95
CA ARG A 66 26.88 2.46 -9.41
C ARG A 66 28.25 2.33 -10.09
N TRP A 67 29.22 3.16 -9.69
CA TRP A 67 30.57 3.18 -10.27
C TRP A 67 31.48 2.07 -9.76
N GLU A 68 31.14 1.45 -8.63
CA GLU A 68 31.87 0.33 -8.05
C GLU A 68 31.41 -1.02 -8.66
N THR A 69 30.16 -1.10 -9.13
CA THR A 69 29.50 -2.33 -9.60
C THR A 69 29.16 -2.35 -11.10
N SER A 70 29.67 -1.45 -11.93
CA SER A 70 29.29 -1.38 -13.35
C SER A 70 30.32 -1.97 -14.34
N TYR A 71 31.33 -2.69 -13.85
CA TYR A 71 32.36 -3.25 -14.73
C TYR A 71 31.94 -4.55 -15.41
N THR A 72 30.98 -5.28 -14.86
CA THR A 72 30.50 -6.54 -15.43
C THR A 72 28.98 -6.60 -15.56
N VAL A 73 28.51 -7.45 -16.48
CA VAL A 73 27.09 -7.78 -16.67
C VAL A 73 26.47 -8.30 -15.36
N LYS A 74 27.21 -9.14 -14.61
CA LYS A 74 26.74 -9.71 -13.34
C LYS A 74 26.46 -8.61 -12.30
N GLU A 75 27.41 -7.71 -12.11
CA GLU A 75 27.28 -6.64 -11.11
C GLU A 75 26.20 -5.61 -11.52
N SER A 76 26.04 -5.35 -12.83
CA SER A 76 24.95 -4.51 -13.35
C SER A 76 23.56 -5.12 -13.11
N LEU A 77 23.43 -6.44 -13.28
CA LEU A 77 22.20 -7.16 -12.96
C LEU A 77 21.90 -7.12 -11.45
N GLN A 78 22.91 -7.33 -10.61
CA GLN A 78 22.78 -7.24 -9.15
C GLN A 78 22.33 -5.83 -8.71
N TYR A 79 22.94 -4.79 -9.27
CA TYR A 79 22.55 -3.40 -9.00
C TYR A 79 21.09 -3.12 -9.38
N MET A 80 20.65 -3.59 -10.56
CA MET A 80 19.23 -3.44 -10.96
C MET A 80 18.28 -4.20 -10.03
N LEU A 81 18.66 -5.38 -9.55
CA LEU A 81 17.86 -6.15 -8.60
C LEU A 81 17.71 -5.40 -7.27
N GLU A 82 18.81 -4.86 -6.73
CA GLU A 82 18.79 -4.04 -5.51
C GLU A 82 17.87 -2.81 -5.66
N PHE A 83 17.88 -2.15 -6.81
CA PHE A 83 16.96 -1.05 -7.11
C PHE A 83 15.49 -1.50 -7.21
N GLN A 84 15.22 -2.68 -7.76
CA GLN A 84 13.87 -3.23 -7.83
C GLN A 84 13.33 -3.61 -6.46
N GLU A 85 14.15 -4.18 -5.59
CA GLU A 85 13.81 -4.46 -4.19
C GLU A 85 13.51 -3.18 -3.42
N LEU A 86 14.35 -2.16 -3.58
CA LEU A 86 14.16 -0.85 -2.96
C LEU A 86 12.84 -0.22 -3.42
N ARG A 87 12.56 -0.27 -4.72
CA ARG A 87 11.29 0.19 -5.30
C ARG A 87 10.07 -0.52 -4.74
N ALA A 88 10.15 -1.86 -4.61
CA ALA A 88 9.04 -2.64 -4.07
C ALA A 88 8.71 -2.18 -2.64
N ARG A 89 9.74 -1.99 -1.81
CA ARG A 89 9.60 -1.47 -0.43
C ARG A 89 8.98 -0.07 -0.42
N HIS A 90 9.49 0.87 -1.21
CA HIS A 90 8.95 2.24 -1.24
C HIS A 90 7.53 2.30 -1.81
N THR A 91 7.16 1.37 -2.70
CA THR A 91 5.78 1.24 -3.20
C THR A 91 4.84 0.78 -2.08
N GLU A 92 5.27 -0.19 -1.26
CA GLU A 92 4.54 -0.65 -0.09
C GLU A 92 4.39 0.47 0.96
N GLU A 93 5.48 1.14 1.33
CA GLU A 93 5.47 2.27 2.26
C GLU A 93 4.54 3.40 1.80
N LYS A 94 4.54 3.74 0.50
CA LYS A 94 3.60 4.70 -0.06
C LYS A 94 2.14 4.21 0.07
N GLY A 95 1.90 2.92 -0.13
CA GLY A 95 0.59 2.30 0.08
C GLY A 95 0.12 2.40 1.54
N GLU A 96 1.02 2.12 2.49
CA GLU A 96 0.76 2.28 3.92
C GLU A 96 0.43 3.74 4.27
N LEU A 97 1.21 4.70 3.76
CA LEU A 97 0.98 6.13 3.96
C LEU A 97 -0.44 6.53 3.55
N ILE A 98 -0.89 6.08 2.38
CA ILE A 98 -2.25 6.37 1.88
C ILE A 98 -3.29 5.76 2.81
N SER A 99 -3.11 4.51 3.22
CA SER A 99 -4.04 3.84 4.14
C SER A 99 -4.15 4.56 5.49
N TRP A 100 -3.01 4.96 6.08
CA TRP A 100 -3.01 5.69 7.35
C TRP A 100 -3.58 7.10 7.22
N ALA A 101 -3.30 7.80 6.12
CA ALA A 101 -3.89 9.10 5.83
C ALA A 101 -5.42 9.02 5.73
N ASP A 102 -5.93 8.03 4.99
CA ASP A 102 -7.38 7.81 4.85
C ASP A 102 -8.03 7.48 6.21
N GLN A 103 -7.39 6.62 7.02
CA GLN A 103 -7.88 6.30 8.36
C GLN A 103 -7.87 7.50 9.30
N LEU A 104 -6.87 8.39 9.19
CA LEU A 104 -6.79 9.61 9.97
C LEU A 104 -7.90 10.60 9.57
N LEU A 105 -8.12 10.80 8.27
CA LEU A 105 -9.19 11.65 7.76
C LEU A 105 -10.57 11.13 8.19
N LEU A 106 -10.78 9.82 8.08
CA LEU A 106 -12.01 9.18 8.53
C LEU A 106 -12.21 9.35 10.05
N ALA A 107 -11.14 9.29 10.85
CA ALA A 107 -11.24 9.51 12.30
C ALA A 107 -11.63 10.97 12.62
N HIS A 108 -11.14 11.95 11.85
CA HIS A 108 -11.60 13.34 11.95
C HIS A 108 -13.08 13.48 11.62
N GLU A 109 -13.53 12.86 10.53
CA GLU A 109 -14.93 12.89 10.10
C GLU A 109 -15.86 12.27 11.14
N TRP A 110 -15.47 11.13 11.72
CA TRP A 110 -16.22 10.52 12.81
C TRP A 110 -16.31 11.42 14.03
N TYR A 111 -15.25 12.16 14.36
CA TYR A 111 -15.31 13.11 15.47
C TYR A 111 -16.29 14.25 15.18
N GLU A 112 -16.28 14.79 13.96
CA GLU A 112 -17.25 15.80 13.52
C GLU A 112 -18.70 15.28 13.54
N ILE A 113 -18.89 14.00 13.19
CA ILE A 113 -20.19 13.32 13.25
C ILE A 113 -20.69 13.24 14.70
N LEU A 114 -19.84 12.87 15.66
CA LEU A 114 -20.22 12.85 17.07
C LEU A 114 -20.59 14.23 17.60
N VAL A 115 -19.83 15.26 17.20
CA VAL A 115 -20.15 16.65 17.55
C VAL A 115 -21.50 17.08 16.98
N ALA A 116 -21.78 16.73 15.72
CA ALA A 116 -23.06 17.04 15.07
C ALA A 116 -24.25 16.30 15.71
N GLY A 117 -24.03 15.09 16.23
CA GLY A 117 -25.03 14.29 16.93
C GLY A 117 -25.17 14.60 18.42
N ASP A 118 -24.54 15.66 18.93
CA ASP A 118 -24.54 16.04 20.36
C ASP A 118 -23.98 14.97 21.32
N GLU A 119 -23.17 14.03 20.78
CA GLU A 119 -22.47 12.97 21.54
C GLU A 119 -21.07 13.42 22.01
N ALA A 120 -20.57 14.54 21.49
CA ALA A 120 -19.31 15.17 21.89
C ALA A 120 -19.37 16.69 21.77
N GLN A 121 -18.58 17.42 22.55
CA GLN A 121 -18.51 18.87 22.43
C GLN A 121 -17.40 19.29 21.46
N GLU A 122 -17.70 20.25 20.57
CA GLU A 122 -16.70 20.79 19.63
C GLU A 122 -15.50 21.40 20.37
N ILE A 123 -15.73 22.04 21.52
CA ILE A 123 -14.64 22.63 22.31
C ILE A 123 -13.67 21.57 22.81
N ASP A 124 -14.17 20.41 23.24
CA ASP A 124 -13.35 19.29 23.71
C ASP A 124 -12.53 18.68 22.56
N ARG A 125 -13.12 18.57 21.37
CA ARG A 125 -12.42 18.15 20.15
C ARG A 125 -11.26 19.09 19.81
N LEU A 126 -11.50 20.40 19.81
CA LEU A 126 -10.48 21.39 19.48
C LEU A 126 -9.36 21.45 20.53
N MET A 127 -9.71 21.34 21.82
CA MET A 127 -8.73 21.24 22.90
C MET A 127 -7.88 19.99 22.77
N PHE A 128 -8.51 18.82 22.58
CA PHE A 128 -7.79 17.56 22.38
C PHE A 128 -6.80 17.61 21.20
N LEU A 129 -7.21 18.13 20.05
CA LEU A 129 -6.32 18.27 18.89
C LEU A 129 -5.17 19.26 19.14
N SER A 130 -5.42 20.30 19.93
CA SER A 130 -4.38 21.27 20.30
C SER A 130 -3.39 20.66 21.30
N ASP A 131 -3.87 19.95 22.31
CA ASP A 131 -3.04 19.23 23.28
C ASP A 131 -2.12 18.20 22.59
N LEU A 132 -2.64 17.51 21.57
CA LEU A 132 -1.85 16.60 20.75
C LEU A 132 -0.72 17.30 20.00
N GLU A 133 -0.98 18.46 19.37
CA GLU A 133 0.03 19.22 18.63
C GLU A 133 1.03 19.96 19.54
N GLU A 134 0.64 20.26 20.78
CA GLU A 134 1.53 20.81 21.80
C GLU A 134 2.47 19.75 22.41
N THR A 135 2.13 18.47 22.24
CA THR A 135 2.98 17.37 22.70
C THR A 135 4.26 17.32 21.88
N VAL A 136 5.36 17.73 22.52
CA VAL A 136 6.71 17.62 21.94
C VAL A 136 7.27 16.24 22.23
N ILE A 137 7.69 15.54 21.18
CA ILE A 137 8.41 14.28 21.31
C ILE A 137 9.91 14.48 21.10
N GLN A 138 10.70 13.62 21.73
CA GLN A 138 12.14 13.57 21.52
C GLN A 138 12.45 12.46 20.52
N VAL A 139 13.07 12.84 19.40
CA VAL A 139 13.49 11.93 18.33
C VAL A 139 15.02 11.90 18.33
N PRO A 140 15.66 10.72 18.22
CA PRO A 140 17.11 10.65 18.05
C PRO A 140 17.57 11.49 16.85
N THR A 141 18.64 12.25 17.00
CA THR A 141 19.30 12.89 15.87
C THR A 141 20.16 11.89 15.10
N ARG A 142 20.31 12.10 13.79
CA ARG A 142 21.21 11.28 12.94
C ARG A 142 22.65 11.81 12.99
N PRO A 143 23.69 10.99 12.72
CA PRO A 143 25.09 11.43 12.71
C PRO A 143 25.40 12.62 11.80
N THR A 144 24.58 12.82 10.77
CA THR A 144 24.69 13.91 9.79
C THR A 144 23.96 15.19 10.22
N GLU A 145 23.19 15.17 11.31
CA GLU A 145 22.40 16.30 11.79
C GLU A 145 23.19 17.17 12.80
N PRO A 146 22.99 18.50 12.77
CA PRO A 146 23.54 19.39 13.80
C PRO A 146 23.04 19.01 15.19
N GLY A 147 23.96 18.86 16.14
CA GLY A 147 23.62 18.50 17.53
C GLY A 147 23.60 16.98 17.80
N TYR A 148 24.11 16.14 16.91
CA TYR A 148 24.32 14.73 17.23
C TYR A 148 25.33 14.55 18.39
N PRO A 149 25.08 13.65 19.37
CA PRO A 149 23.98 12.68 19.46
C PRO A 149 22.77 13.14 20.31
N GLN A 150 22.63 14.43 20.62
CA GLN A 150 21.53 14.91 21.47
C GLN A 150 20.18 14.78 20.75
N PRO A 151 19.13 14.19 21.36
CA PRO A 151 17.82 14.07 20.72
C PRO A 151 17.23 15.44 20.37
N LYS A 152 16.55 15.50 19.22
CA LYS A 152 15.84 16.69 18.75
C LYS A 152 14.39 16.68 19.21
N GLN A 153 13.88 17.86 19.53
CA GLN A 153 12.47 18.05 19.85
C GLN A 153 11.68 18.27 18.57
N VAL A 154 10.68 17.42 18.34
CA VAL A 154 9.83 17.48 17.15
C VAL A 154 8.38 17.66 17.59
N LYS A 155 7.70 18.61 16.95
CA LYS A 155 6.25 18.76 17.06
C LYS A 155 5.57 17.90 16.02
N ARG A 156 4.48 17.25 16.41
CA ARG A 156 3.64 16.46 15.50
C ARG A 156 2.42 17.24 15.09
N PHE A 157 1.89 16.89 13.93
CA PHE A 157 0.69 17.52 13.37
C PHE A 157 -0.45 16.53 13.40
N TYR A 158 -1.64 16.99 13.81
CA TYR A 158 -2.82 16.14 13.92
C TYR A 158 -4.07 16.80 13.35
N LYS A 159 -4.12 18.14 13.29
CA LYS A 159 -5.26 18.85 12.69
C LYS A 159 -5.34 18.59 11.20
N LYS A 160 -6.56 18.47 10.70
CA LYS A 160 -6.85 18.14 9.29
C LYS A 160 -6.21 19.14 8.33
N GLU A 161 -6.21 20.41 8.71
CA GLU A 161 -5.70 21.53 7.89
C GLU A 161 -4.17 21.55 7.81
N THR A 162 -3.48 21.06 8.85
CA THR A 162 -2.00 21.07 8.93
C THR A 162 -1.41 19.77 8.38
N ILE A 163 -1.98 18.62 8.75
CA ILE A 163 -1.43 17.32 8.36
C ILE A 163 -1.68 16.98 6.90
N GLY A 164 -2.79 17.45 6.31
CA GLY A 164 -3.14 17.19 4.91
C GLY A 164 -2.05 17.60 3.92
N PRO A 165 -1.59 18.88 3.93
CA PRO A 165 -0.49 19.34 3.09
C PRO A 165 0.83 18.58 3.32
N ILE A 166 1.13 18.20 4.56
CA ILE A 166 2.35 17.44 4.90
C ILE A 166 2.30 16.05 4.27
N LEU A 167 1.20 15.32 4.47
CA LEU A 167 1.00 14.00 3.88
C LEU A 167 1.02 14.03 2.35
N HIS A 168 0.46 15.09 1.76
CA HIS A 168 0.54 15.31 0.31
C HIS A 168 2.00 15.47 -0.15
N ASN A 169 2.80 16.27 0.54
CA ASN A 169 4.21 16.44 0.20
C ASN A 169 5.02 15.15 0.38
N ILE A 170 4.76 14.37 1.44
CA ILE A 170 5.42 13.08 1.64
C ILE A 170 5.06 12.13 0.49
N ARG A 171 3.79 12.07 0.10
CA ARG A 171 3.33 11.26 -1.05
C ARG A 171 4.04 11.67 -2.34
N LEU A 172 4.14 12.98 -2.62
CA LEU A 172 4.89 13.48 -3.77
C LEU A 172 6.38 13.10 -3.69
N GLY A 173 6.96 13.09 -2.50
CA GLY A 173 8.32 12.61 -2.28
C GLY A 173 8.51 11.15 -2.71
N TYR A 174 7.58 10.26 -2.33
CA TYR A 174 7.60 8.89 -2.83
C TYR A 174 7.36 8.79 -4.33
N ASP A 175 6.50 9.62 -4.93
CA ASP A 175 6.32 9.66 -6.38
C ASP A 175 7.62 10.00 -7.12
N VAL A 176 8.38 10.97 -6.61
CA VAL A 176 9.69 11.34 -7.16
C VAL A 176 10.69 10.19 -7.00
N LEU A 177 10.80 9.60 -5.81
CA LEU A 177 11.71 8.46 -5.58
C LEU A 177 11.41 7.27 -6.50
N LEU A 178 10.13 6.89 -6.59
CA LEU A 178 9.72 5.81 -7.48
C LEU A 178 9.99 6.16 -8.94
N ASN A 179 9.90 7.42 -9.35
CA ASN A 179 10.29 7.78 -10.71
C ASN A 179 11.81 7.64 -10.91
N GLU A 180 12.62 8.16 -9.99
CA GLU A 180 14.08 8.08 -10.06
C GLU A 180 14.58 6.63 -10.10
N GLU A 181 14.01 5.73 -9.30
CA GLU A 181 14.37 4.31 -9.31
C GLU A 181 14.01 3.62 -10.63
N SER A 182 12.90 4.00 -11.26
CA SER A 182 12.52 3.49 -12.58
C SER A 182 13.49 3.94 -13.65
N GLU A 183 13.83 5.22 -13.64
CA GLU A 183 14.78 5.82 -14.58
C GLU A 183 16.16 5.16 -14.41
N GLU A 184 16.61 4.96 -13.19
CA GLU A 184 17.91 4.33 -12.92
C GLU A 184 17.98 2.88 -13.44
N VAL A 185 16.96 2.07 -13.17
CA VAL A 185 16.88 0.70 -13.72
C VAL A 185 16.82 0.73 -15.26
N HIS A 186 16.07 1.68 -15.83
CA HIS A 186 15.97 1.82 -17.28
C HIS A 186 17.31 2.18 -17.91
N ASP A 187 18.05 3.11 -17.31
CA ASP A 187 19.35 3.57 -17.78
C ASP A 187 20.38 2.43 -17.75
N VAL A 188 20.50 1.72 -16.63
CA VAL A 188 21.43 0.59 -16.48
C VAL A 188 21.09 -0.52 -17.48
N LYS A 189 19.81 -0.83 -17.64
CA LYS A 189 19.35 -1.79 -18.66
C LYS A 189 19.72 -1.34 -20.07
N GLY A 190 19.56 -0.06 -20.38
CA GLY A 190 19.94 0.53 -21.65
C GLY A 190 21.45 0.46 -21.90
N GLU A 191 22.27 0.72 -20.88
CA GLU A 191 23.72 0.58 -20.94
C GLU A 191 24.14 -0.87 -21.21
N LEU A 192 23.52 -1.84 -20.52
CA LEU A 192 23.79 -3.26 -20.69
C LEU A 192 23.45 -3.75 -22.11
N LEU A 193 22.32 -3.32 -22.66
CA LEU A 193 21.94 -3.61 -24.05
C LEU A 193 22.90 -2.98 -25.07
N ARG A 194 23.34 -1.74 -24.83
CA ARG A 194 24.34 -1.09 -25.69
C ARG A 194 25.71 -1.77 -25.61
N GLY A 195 26.13 -2.19 -24.42
CA GLY A 195 27.39 -2.91 -24.19
C GLY A 195 27.42 -4.23 -24.96
N THR A 196 26.41 -5.06 -24.75
CA THR A 196 26.27 -6.36 -25.44
C THR A 196 26.19 -6.22 -26.97
N ALA A 197 25.50 -5.21 -27.49
CA ALA A 197 25.45 -4.95 -28.93
C ALA A 197 26.83 -4.55 -29.50
N LYS A 198 27.59 -3.70 -28.80
CA LYS A 198 28.96 -3.31 -29.19
C LYS A 198 29.92 -4.49 -29.14
N GLU A 199 29.82 -5.34 -28.11
CA GLU A 199 30.61 -6.56 -28.01
C GLU A 199 30.33 -7.50 -29.18
N ALA A 200 29.06 -7.74 -29.52
CA ALA A 200 28.68 -8.56 -30.66
C ALA A 200 29.22 -8.00 -32.00
N GLN A 201 29.17 -6.67 -32.17
CA GLN A 201 29.71 -6.00 -33.35
C GLN A 201 31.23 -6.12 -33.44
N LEU A 202 31.96 -5.93 -32.34
CA LEU A 202 33.41 -6.11 -32.28
C LEU A 202 33.81 -7.56 -32.62
N VAL A 203 33.11 -8.55 -32.06
CA VAL A 203 33.35 -9.97 -32.38
C VAL A 203 33.13 -10.24 -33.88
N LYS A 204 32.11 -9.64 -34.48
CA LYS A 204 31.85 -9.76 -35.92
C LYS A 204 32.96 -9.13 -36.76
N GLU A 205 33.38 -7.90 -36.45
CA GLU A 205 34.46 -7.20 -37.14
C GLU A 205 35.79 -7.96 -37.03
N MET A 206 36.11 -8.49 -35.85
CA MET A 206 37.29 -9.33 -35.64
C MET A 206 37.22 -10.61 -36.49
N THR A 207 36.04 -11.25 -36.56
CA THR A 207 35.82 -12.46 -37.36
C THR A 207 35.97 -12.18 -38.86
N GLU A 208 35.43 -11.06 -39.34
CA GLU A 208 35.55 -10.61 -40.73
C GLU A 208 37.01 -10.26 -41.08
N GLY A 209 37.72 -9.57 -40.19
CA GLY A 209 39.16 -9.27 -40.36
C GLY A 209 40.01 -10.54 -40.45
N ILE A 210 39.75 -11.54 -39.61
CA ILE A 210 40.41 -12.86 -39.67
C ILE A 210 40.13 -13.55 -41.01
N LYS A 211 38.90 -13.45 -41.52
CA LYS A 211 38.52 -14.03 -42.82
C LYS A 211 39.26 -13.35 -43.96
N LEU A 212 39.29 -12.01 -43.99
CA LEU A 212 40.01 -11.25 -45.02
C LEU A 212 41.51 -11.59 -45.04
N LEU A 213 42.14 -11.68 -43.88
CA LEU A 213 43.54 -12.10 -43.76
C LEU A 213 43.77 -13.51 -44.31
N ARG A 214 42.84 -14.44 -44.07
CA ARG A 214 42.91 -15.81 -44.58
C ARG A 214 42.79 -15.85 -46.11
N ASP A 215 41.84 -15.11 -46.67
CA ASP A 215 41.58 -15.07 -48.11
C ASP A 215 42.76 -14.43 -48.86
N GLU A 216 43.36 -13.38 -48.29
CA GLU A 216 44.56 -12.73 -48.83
C GLU A 216 45.78 -13.66 -48.80
N LEU A 217 45.98 -14.41 -47.70
CA LEU A 217 47.01 -15.44 -47.63
C LEU A 217 46.80 -16.57 -48.65
N GLN A 218 45.55 -16.92 -48.96
CA GLN A 218 45.24 -17.88 -50.03
C GLN A 218 45.53 -17.31 -51.42
N ARG A 219 45.19 -16.04 -51.70
CA ARG A 219 45.56 -15.38 -52.96
C ARG A 219 47.06 -15.32 -53.15
N GLN A 220 47.81 -14.89 -52.15
CA GLN A 220 49.27 -14.84 -52.22
C GLN A 220 49.90 -16.22 -52.46
N ARG A 221 49.28 -17.31 -51.99
CA ARG A 221 49.72 -18.67 -52.34
C ARG A 221 49.40 -19.02 -53.79
N GLY A 222 48.23 -18.63 -54.29
CA GLY A 222 47.85 -18.79 -55.69
C GLY A 222 48.79 -18.02 -56.63
N ASP A 223 49.03 -16.75 -56.36
CA ASP A 223 49.85 -15.87 -57.20
C ASP A 223 51.33 -16.32 -57.26
N ARG A 224 51.86 -16.90 -56.17
CA ARG A 224 53.20 -17.52 -56.13
C ARG A 224 53.28 -18.84 -56.90
N GLN A 225 52.15 -19.54 -57.06
CA GLN A 225 52.07 -20.75 -57.88
C GLN A 225 52.13 -20.42 -59.38
N TRP A 226 51.76 -19.19 -59.76
CA TRP A 226 51.83 -18.67 -61.13
C TRP A 226 53.12 -17.90 -61.46
N SER A 227 53.71 -17.22 -60.48
CA SER A 227 54.98 -16.50 -60.64
C SER A 227 56.14 -17.37 -60.15
N GLY A 228 56.64 -18.24 -61.03
CA GLY A 228 57.75 -19.17 -60.75
C GLY A 228 59.12 -18.52 -60.49
N HIS A 229 59.21 -17.48 -59.67
CA HIS A 229 60.46 -16.86 -59.22
C HIS A 229 60.49 -16.78 -57.68
N GLY A 230 61.52 -17.41 -57.12
CA GLY A 230 61.75 -17.57 -55.68
C GLY A 230 62.02 -16.25 -54.96
N ALA A 231 60.98 -15.65 -54.40
CA ALA A 231 61.09 -14.72 -53.29
C ALA A 231 61.01 -15.50 -51.97
N SER A 232 62.20 -15.75 -51.41
CA SER A 232 62.58 -16.24 -50.07
C SER A 232 61.51 -16.92 -49.21
N ASP A 233 61.60 -18.26 -49.16
CA ASP A 233 60.96 -19.13 -48.15
C ASP A 233 61.05 -18.60 -46.72
N TRP A 234 62.11 -17.83 -46.42
CA TRP A 234 62.34 -17.19 -45.13
C TRP A 234 61.25 -16.19 -44.72
N GLN A 235 60.74 -15.33 -45.61
CA GLN A 235 59.67 -14.38 -45.26
C GLN A 235 58.32 -15.08 -45.02
N MET A 236 58.06 -16.19 -45.72
CA MET A 236 56.88 -17.02 -45.47
C MET A 236 57.02 -17.88 -44.22
N GLN A 237 58.25 -18.21 -43.82
CA GLN A 237 58.52 -18.86 -42.56
C GLN A 237 58.31 -17.89 -41.41
N GLU A 238 58.81 -16.65 -41.51
CA GLU A 238 58.61 -15.60 -40.51
C GLU A 238 57.12 -15.21 -40.35
N ILE A 239 56.37 -15.13 -41.45
CA ILE A 239 54.91 -14.93 -41.40
C ILE A 239 54.19 -16.17 -40.84
N ARG A 240 54.65 -17.39 -41.17
CA ARG A 240 54.08 -18.62 -40.58
C ARG A 240 54.34 -18.71 -39.08
N ASP A 241 55.54 -18.35 -38.64
CA ASP A 241 55.96 -18.35 -37.24
C ASP A 241 55.25 -17.22 -36.48
N SER A 242 55.00 -16.07 -37.11
CA SER A 242 54.17 -14.99 -36.55
C SER A 242 52.70 -15.38 -36.44
N ILE A 243 52.14 -16.07 -37.44
CA ILE A 243 50.77 -16.61 -37.40
C ILE A 243 50.67 -17.75 -36.38
N ALA A 244 51.69 -18.60 -36.26
CA ALA A 244 51.76 -19.65 -35.25
C ALA A 244 51.86 -19.04 -33.85
N GLY A 245 52.71 -18.03 -33.65
CA GLY A 245 52.83 -17.27 -32.42
C GLY A 245 51.54 -16.55 -32.04
N LEU A 246 50.87 -15.90 -32.99
CA LEU A 246 49.54 -15.29 -32.77
C LEU A 246 48.47 -16.34 -32.52
N LYS A 247 48.50 -17.49 -33.19
CA LYS A 247 47.57 -18.59 -32.91
C LYS A 247 47.79 -19.16 -31.53
N ASP A 248 49.04 -19.35 -31.10
CA ASP A 248 49.38 -19.88 -29.79
C ASP A 248 49.11 -18.85 -28.70
N GLU A 249 49.31 -17.56 -28.96
CA GLU A 249 48.93 -16.48 -28.06
C GLU A 249 47.42 -16.33 -27.98
N MET A 250 46.67 -16.44 -29.09
CA MET A 250 45.21 -16.52 -29.08
C MET A 250 44.73 -17.81 -28.41
N ARG A 251 45.46 -18.92 -28.55
CA ARG A 251 45.11 -20.18 -27.88
C ARG A 251 45.38 -20.07 -26.39
N ARG A 252 46.46 -19.42 -25.97
CA ARG A 252 46.77 -19.11 -24.57
C ARG A 252 45.79 -18.10 -24.00
N GLN A 253 45.45 -17.02 -24.69
CA GLN A 253 44.45 -16.04 -24.25
C GLN A 253 43.05 -16.63 -24.25
N ARG A 254 42.71 -17.48 -25.22
CA ARG A 254 41.45 -18.24 -25.23
C ARG A 254 41.44 -19.29 -24.16
N GLN A 255 42.54 -19.99 -23.87
CA GLN A 255 42.64 -20.92 -22.75
C GLN A 255 42.71 -20.20 -21.41
N ASP A 256 43.30 -19.01 -21.29
CA ASP A 256 43.28 -18.18 -20.09
C ASP A 256 41.89 -17.60 -19.88
N TYR A 257 41.20 -17.20 -20.96
CA TYR A 257 39.83 -16.71 -20.92
C TYR A 257 38.84 -17.84 -20.68
N GLU A 258 39.01 -19.00 -21.33
CA GLU A 258 38.28 -20.24 -21.07
C GLU A 258 38.68 -20.81 -19.71
N TRP A 259 39.86 -20.59 -19.13
CA TRP A 259 40.20 -21.08 -17.78
C TRP A 259 39.67 -20.13 -16.70
N ARG A 260 39.75 -18.80 -16.94
CA ARG A 260 39.09 -17.77 -16.12
C ARG A 260 37.57 -17.84 -16.22
N ASN A 261 36.98 -18.24 -17.36
CA ASN A 261 35.53 -18.36 -17.54
C ASN A 261 34.97 -19.80 -17.46
N SER A 262 35.68 -20.87 -17.75
CA SER A 262 35.12 -22.24 -17.59
C SER A 262 35.16 -22.68 -16.13
N GLY A 263 36.15 -22.23 -15.34
CA GLY A 263 36.17 -22.46 -13.90
C GLY A 263 35.17 -21.61 -13.12
N GLN A 264 34.93 -20.35 -13.55
CA GLN A 264 34.04 -19.43 -12.83
C GLN A 264 32.67 -19.22 -13.49
N ASN A 265 32.49 -19.24 -14.82
CA ASN A 265 31.18 -19.00 -15.45
C ASN A 265 30.31 -20.23 -15.60
N GLU A 266 30.78 -21.46 -15.82
CA GLU A 266 29.86 -22.61 -15.83
C GLU A 266 29.37 -22.95 -14.42
N GLY A 267 30.26 -22.87 -13.43
CA GLY A 267 29.90 -22.92 -12.01
C GLY A 267 28.97 -21.77 -11.61
N SER A 268 29.37 -20.51 -11.87
CA SER A 268 28.51 -19.36 -11.51
C SER A 268 27.22 -19.29 -12.33
N LEU A 269 27.17 -19.72 -13.59
CA LEU A 269 25.92 -19.73 -14.37
C LEU A 269 24.99 -20.84 -13.90
N ASN A 270 25.52 -22.00 -13.51
CA ASN A 270 24.70 -23.04 -12.89
C ASN A 270 24.24 -22.62 -11.50
N GLU A 271 25.10 -21.99 -10.69
CA GLU A 271 24.72 -21.40 -9.39
C GLU A 271 23.69 -20.28 -9.55
N ILE A 272 23.85 -19.39 -10.53
CA ILE A 272 22.87 -18.33 -10.83
C ILE A 272 21.56 -18.94 -11.35
N ARG A 273 21.61 -19.97 -12.20
CA ARG A 273 20.40 -20.67 -12.66
C ARG A 273 19.69 -21.38 -11.51
N GLU A 274 20.45 -22.00 -10.61
CA GLU A 274 19.93 -22.69 -9.43
C GLU A 274 19.37 -21.69 -8.42
N MET A 275 20.02 -20.54 -8.23
CA MET A 275 19.55 -19.43 -7.41
C MET A 275 18.29 -18.78 -8.00
N ILE A 276 18.23 -18.57 -9.32
CA ILE A 276 17.01 -18.11 -10.02
C ILE A 276 15.89 -19.15 -9.89
N ALA A 277 16.20 -20.44 -10.00
CA ALA A 277 15.21 -21.51 -9.81
C ALA A 277 14.68 -21.55 -8.37
N GLN A 278 15.56 -21.44 -7.38
CA GLN A 278 15.20 -21.36 -5.96
C GLN A 278 14.39 -20.11 -5.64
N LEU A 279 14.79 -18.93 -6.15
CA LEU A 279 14.02 -17.69 -6.00
C LEU A 279 12.65 -17.80 -6.67
N THR A 280 12.57 -18.36 -7.87
CA THR A 280 11.30 -18.58 -8.58
C THR A 280 10.40 -19.52 -7.79
N GLN A 281 10.97 -20.57 -7.17
CA GLN A 281 10.23 -21.51 -6.33
C GLN A 281 9.77 -20.86 -5.02
N ASN A 282 10.61 -20.06 -4.37
CA ASN A 282 10.28 -19.31 -3.17
C ASN A 282 9.18 -18.27 -3.44
N ILE A 283 9.29 -17.49 -4.52
CA ILE A 283 8.28 -16.53 -4.94
C ILE A 283 6.95 -17.24 -5.23
N ARG A 284 6.98 -18.39 -5.92
CA ARG A 284 5.76 -19.20 -6.12
C ARG A 284 5.18 -19.70 -4.80
N GLY A 285 6.01 -20.13 -3.86
CA GLY A 285 5.60 -20.54 -2.51
C GLY A 285 4.93 -19.39 -1.75
N GLN A 286 5.59 -18.22 -1.69
CA GLN A 286 5.06 -17.02 -1.06
C GLN A 286 3.76 -16.54 -1.71
N HIS A 287 3.66 -16.59 -3.04
CA HIS A 287 2.40 -16.25 -3.73
C HIS A 287 1.28 -17.23 -3.40
N GLU A 288 1.57 -18.53 -3.28
CA GLU A 288 0.57 -19.53 -2.91
C GLU A 288 0.17 -19.40 -1.43
N GLU A 289 1.11 -19.14 -0.53
CA GLU A 289 0.84 -18.80 0.88
C GLU A 289 -0.03 -17.54 0.99
N THR A 290 0.31 -16.49 0.25
CA THR A 290 -0.46 -15.25 0.21
C THR A 290 -1.85 -15.48 -0.35
N ARG A 291 -1.99 -16.27 -1.42
CA ARG A 291 -3.30 -16.66 -1.98
C ARG A 291 -4.13 -17.42 -0.96
N ASN A 292 -3.55 -18.41 -0.29
CA ASN A 292 -4.22 -19.19 0.74
C ASN A 292 -4.65 -18.31 1.92
N TRP A 293 -3.78 -17.40 2.36
CA TRP A 293 -4.10 -16.45 3.42
C TRP A 293 -5.24 -15.50 3.04
N ILE A 294 -5.23 -14.95 1.82
CA ILE A 294 -6.34 -14.13 1.30
C ILE A 294 -7.64 -14.93 1.27
N GLN A 295 -7.58 -16.20 0.82
CA GLN A 295 -8.74 -17.07 0.77
C GLN A 295 -9.29 -17.39 2.17
N THR A 296 -8.41 -17.66 3.15
CA THR A 296 -8.81 -17.84 4.55
C THR A 296 -9.45 -16.58 5.12
N LEU A 297 -8.85 -15.41 4.92
CA LEU A 297 -9.42 -14.13 5.37
C LEU A 297 -10.78 -13.85 4.73
N TYR A 298 -10.93 -14.15 3.43
CA TYR A 298 -12.21 -13.99 2.74
C TYR A 298 -13.29 -14.88 3.37
N LEU A 299 -12.96 -16.14 3.66
CA LEU A 299 -13.88 -17.07 4.34
C LEU A 299 -14.22 -16.61 5.76
N GLU A 300 -13.25 -16.12 6.54
CA GLU A 300 -13.47 -15.58 7.88
C GLU A 300 -14.37 -14.34 7.87
N ILE A 301 -14.14 -13.41 6.94
CA ILE A 301 -14.99 -12.23 6.76
C ILE A 301 -16.41 -12.66 6.37
N GLN A 302 -16.54 -13.61 5.44
CA GLN A 302 -17.84 -14.12 5.02
C GLN A 302 -18.59 -14.80 6.18
N ASP A 303 -17.89 -15.55 7.03
CA ASP A 303 -18.49 -16.18 8.21
C ASP A 303 -18.92 -15.12 9.24
N ARG A 304 -18.08 -14.11 9.54
CA ARG A 304 -18.46 -13.00 10.44
C ARG A 304 -19.64 -12.19 9.91
N LEU A 305 -19.72 -11.94 8.61
CA LEU A 305 -20.87 -11.27 8.00
C LEU A 305 -22.15 -12.10 8.13
N THR A 306 -22.04 -13.42 7.99
CA THR A 306 -23.17 -14.35 8.16
C THR A 306 -23.64 -14.36 9.61
N GLN A 307 -22.73 -14.48 10.58
CA GLN A 307 -23.04 -14.40 12.02
C GLN A 307 -23.68 -13.06 12.39
N ASN A 308 -23.12 -11.94 11.92
CA ASN A 308 -23.70 -10.61 12.17
C ASN A 308 -25.12 -10.50 11.61
N ARG A 309 -25.36 -11.03 10.40
CA ARG A 309 -26.70 -11.05 9.80
C ARG A 309 -27.68 -11.87 10.65
N GLU A 310 -27.27 -13.02 11.17
CA GLU A 310 -28.10 -13.84 12.05
C GLU A 310 -28.41 -13.13 13.37
N MET A 311 -27.43 -12.46 13.98
CA MET A 311 -27.65 -11.67 15.19
C MET A 311 -28.64 -10.50 14.95
N CYS A 312 -28.50 -9.77 13.84
CA CYS A 312 -29.42 -8.69 13.48
C CYS A 312 -30.85 -9.21 13.27
N LEU A 313 -31.01 -10.34 12.56
CA LEU A 313 -32.32 -10.97 12.35
C LEU A 313 -32.95 -11.43 13.67
N GLN A 314 -32.14 -11.94 14.60
CA GLN A 314 -32.60 -12.33 15.93
C GLN A 314 -33.03 -11.12 16.77
N ALA A 315 -32.24 -10.03 16.75
CA ALA A 315 -32.58 -8.79 17.44
C ALA A 315 -33.88 -8.18 16.91
N MET A 316 -34.05 -8.09 15.59
CA MET A 316 -35.30 -7.63 14.96
C MET A 316 -36.50 -8.49 15.36
N LYS A 317 -36.30 -9.82 15.45
CA LYS A 317 -37.35 -10.75 15.87
C LYS A 317 -37.75 -10.52 17.33
N GLU A 318 -36.78 -10.29 18.21
CA GLU A 318 -37.02 -9.99 19.63
C GLU A 318 -37.74 -8.65 19.82
N GLU A 319 -37.37 -7.64 19.05
CA GLU A 319 -38.03 -6.33 19.03
C GLU A 319 -39.49 -6.45 18.57
N THR A 320 -39.73 -7.12 17.44
CA THR A 320 -41.10 -7.37 16.95
C THR A 320 -41.94 -8.15 17.98
N GLN A 321 -41.33 -9.11 18.69
CA GLN A 321 -42.00 -9.84 19.77
C GLN A 321 -42.26 -8.98 21.01
N ALA A 322 -41.39 -8.00 21.30
CA ALA A 322 -41.61 -7.04 22.38
C ALA A 322 -42.78 -6.10 22.03
N GLU A 323 -42.82 -5.56 20.82
CA GLU A 323 -43.92 -4.74 20.32
C GLU A 323 -45.25 -5.50 20.34
N HIS A 324 -45.26 -6.76 19.86
CA HIS A 324 -46.46 -7.59 19.90
C HIS A 324 -46.95 -7.83 21.33
N ARG A 325 -46.05 -8.01 22.31
CA ARG A 325 -46.41 -8.15 23.72
C ARG A 325 -46.99 -6.86 24.29
N ASP A 326 -46.41 -5.71 23.99
CA ASP A 326 -46.93 -4.40 24.41
C ASP A 326 -48.33 -4.13 23.85
N VAL A 327 -48.53 -4.38 22.56
CA VAL A 327 -49.86 -4.27 21.93
C VAL A 327 -50.87 -5.20 22.60
N HIS A 328 -50.48 -6.45 22.88
CA HIS A 328 -51.37 -7.40 23.54
C HIS A 328 -51.73 -6.98 24.98
N GLN A 329 -50.77 -6.41 25.72
CA GLN A 329 -51.01 -5.84 27.05
C GLN A 329 -51.97 -4.65 26.99
N LYS A 330 -51.76 -3.72 26.05
CA LYS A 330 -52.64 -2.57 25.82
C LYS A 330 -54.07 -3.00 25.48
N LEU A 331 -54.23 -4.00 24.61
CA LEU A 331 -55.53 -4.59 24.30
C LEU A 331 -56.20 -5.18 25.55
N GLY A 332 -55.47 -5.94 26.37
CA GLY A 332 -56.00 -6.47 27.63
C GLY A 332 -56.46 -5.38 28.61
N CYS A 333 -55.72 -4.27 28.72
CA CYS A 333 -56.15 -3.12 29.52
C CYS A 333 -57.44 -2.48 28.99
N LEU A 334 -57.56 -2.32 27.66
CA LEU A 334 -58.76 -1.77 27.02
C LEU A 334 -59.98 -2.69 27.22
N GLU A 335 -59.81 -4.01 27.09
CA GLU A 335 -60.86 -4.99 27.37
C GLU A 335 -61.38 -4.88 28.81
N GLN A 336 -60.48 -4.74 29.79
CA GLN A 336 -60.87 -4.53 31.20
C GLN A 336 -61.60 -3.20 31.41
N GLN A 337 -61.17 -2.12 30.76
CA GLN A 337 -61.85 -0.82 30.82
C GLN A 337 -63.27 -0.89 30.25
N ILE A 338 -63.45 -1.55 29.11
CA ILE A 338 -64.77 -1.75 28.48
C ILE A 338 -65.69 -2.55 29.42
N LEU A 339 -65.19 -3.62 30.03
CA LEU A 339 -65.94 -4.39 31.02
C LEU A 339 -66.34 -3.54 32.23
N GLY A 340 -65.43 -2.70 32.73
CA GLY A 340 -65.70 -1.76 33.82
C GLY A 340 -66.78 -0.72 33.48
N LEU A 341 -66.69 -0.10 32.30
CA LEU A 341 -67.70 0.84 31.80
C LEU A 341 -69.07 0.15 31.62
N GLY A 342 -69.07 -1.09 31.10
CA GLY A 342 -70.30 -1.87 30.97
C GLY A 342 -70.98 -2.14 32.32
N ALA A 343 -70.20 -2.44 33.37
CA ALA A 343 -70.72 -2.59 34.73
C ALA A 343 -71.27 -1.27 35.28
N GLN A 344 -70.56 -0.15 35.12
CA GLN A 344 -71.01 1.18 35.56
C GLN A 344 -72.31 1.60 34.86
N MET A 345 -72.40 1.41 33.54
CA MET A 345 -73.62 1.71 32.78
C MET A 345 -74.81 0.87 33.27
N LYS A 346 -74.58 -0.41 33.61
CA LYS A 346 -75.62 -1.28 34.17
C LYS A 346 -76.10 -0.77 35.53
N GLU A 347 -75.19 -0.41 36.43
CA GLU A 347 -75.53 0.18 37.74
C GLU A 347 -76.30 1.50 37.59
N GLU A 348 -75.88 2.36 36.66
CA GLU A 348 -76.53 3.64 36.40
C GLU A 348 -77.93 3.47 35.80
N ALA A 349 -78.11 2.53 34.88
CA ALA A 349 -79.42 2.16 34.35
C ALA A 349 -80.35 1.65 35.46
N GLU A 350 -79.84 0.79 36.36
CA GLU A 350 -80.58 0.35 37.53
C GLU A 350 -80.92 1.50 38.49
N ARG A 351 -80.00 2.45 38.70
CA ARG A 351 -80.22 3.65 39.51
C ARG A 351 -81.32 4.53 38.93
N MET A 352 -81.24 4.85 37.64
CA MET A 352 -82.26 5.64 36.94
C MET A 352 -83.63 4.95 36.93
N SER A 353 -83.66 3.62 36.79
CA SER A 353 -84.89 2.82 36.89
C SER A 353 -85.52 2.94 38.30
N ARG A 354 -84.70 2.84 39.35
CA ARG A 354 -85.14 3.04 40.75
C ARG A 354 -85.64 4.46 41.01
N GLU A 355 -84.96 5.48 40.49
CA GLU A 355 -85.38 6.90 40.61
C GLU A 355 -86.69 7.17 39.86
N SER A 356 -86.81 6.69 38.62
CA SER A 356 -88.06 6.78 37.85
C SER A 356 -89.23 6.11 38.58
N ALA A 357 -89.00 4.94 39.16
CA ALA A 357 -90.00 4.26 39.99
C ALA A 357 -90.37 5.06 41.26
N ARG A 358 -89.45 5.81 41.86
CA ARG A 358 -89.73 6.70 43.01
C ARG A 358 -90.55 7.91 42.59
N LEU A 359 -90.19 8.58 41.50
CA LEU A 359 -90.91 9.74 40.96
C LEU A 359 -92.36 9.38 40.60
N LEU A 360 -92.56 8.22 39.95
CA LEU A 360 -93.90 7.72 39.63
C LEU A 360 -94.74 7.42 40.88
N ARG A 361 -94.12 7.05 42.01
CA ARG A 361 -94.84 6.90 43.29
C ARG A 361 -95.18 8.24 43.94
N GLN A 362 -94.34 9.26 43.77
CA GLN A 362 -94.62 10.61 44.25
C GLN A 362 -95.78 11.27 43.51
N GLN A 363 -95.89 11.09 42.18
CA GLN A 363 -97.00 11.63 41.39
C GLN A 363 -98.37 10.97 41.66
N ARG A 364 -98.38 9.81 42.32
CA ARG A 364 -99.62 9.09 42.68
C ARG A 364 -100.14 9.44 44.09
N ARG A 365 -99.39 10.23 44.86
CA ARG A 365 -99.83 10.81 46.13
C ARG A 365 -100.29 12.24 45.86
#